data_AF-A0A6L6ZYW7-F1
#
_entry.id   AF-A0A6L6ZYW7-F1
#
_cell.length_a   1.000
_cell.length_b   1.000
_cell.length_c   1.000
_cell.angle_alpha   90.00
_cell.angle_beta   90.00
_cell.angle_gamma   90.00
#
_symmetry.space_group_name_H-M   'P 1'
#
loop_
_entity.id
_entity.type
_entity.pdbx_description
1 polymer ?
#
loop_
_entity_poly.entity_id
_entity_poly.type
_entity_poly.pdbx_seq_one_letter_code
_entity_poly.pdbx_strand_id
1 'polypeptide(L)'
;VAIVAIYGQTFPAMLDYPEVVVRLTLWCIVVGLYPTLLMTLIGVLWFPSRAISQMHQALNDRLDDAISHLTDSLAPLPETRIEREALALQKLNVFCLADDANWRTQSAWWQSCVATVTYIYSTLNRYDPTSFADSQAIIEFRQKLASEINKLQHAVAEGQCWQSDWRISESEAMAARECNLENICQTLLQLGQMDPNTPPTPAAKPPSMAADAFTNPDYMRYAVKTLLACLICYTFYSGVDWEGIHTCMLTCVIVANPNVGSSYQKMVLRFGGAFCGAILALLFTLLVMPWLDNIVELLFVLAPIFLLGAWIATSSERSSYIGTQMVVTFALATLENVFGPVYDLVEIRDRAMGIIIGTVVSAVIYTFVWPESEARTLPQKLAGTLGMLSKVMRIPRQQEVTALRTYLQIRIGLHAAFNACEEMCQRVALERQLDSEERALLIERSQTVIRQGRDILHAWDATWNSAQALDNALQPDRAAQFADALEKYAAGLATALSRSPQITLEETPASQAILPTLLKQEQHVCQLFARLPDWTAPALTPATEQAQGATQ
;
A
#
# COMPACT_ATOMS: atom_id res chain seq x y z
N VAL A 1 -14.82 5.77 -19.35
CA VAL A 1 -15.54 4.68 -20.06
C VAL A 1 -16.92 4.41 -19.45
N ALA A 2 -17.02 4.02 -18.17
CA ALA A 2 -18.33 3.75 -17.54
C ALA A 2 -19.32 4.92 -17.60
N ILE A 3 -18.89 6.16 -17.33
CA ILE A 3 -19.73 7.36 -17.42
C ILE A 3 -20.23 7.61 -18.86
N VAL A 4 -19.37 7.42 -19.86
CA VAL A 4 -19.73 7.54 -21.29
C VAL A 4 -20.74 6.45 -21.69
N ALA A 5 -20.58 5.23 -21.17
CA ALA A 5 -21.53 4.15 -21.39
C ALA A 5 -22.89 4.43 -20.74
N ILE A 6 -22.91 4.97 -19.51
CA ILE A 6 -24.14 5.35 -18.79
C ILE A 6 -24.88 6.44 -19.58
N TYR A 7 -24.21 7.55 -19.92
CA TYR A 7 -24.87 8.62 -20.69
C TYR A 7 -25.29 8.14 -22.09
N GLY A 8 -24.44 7.37 -22.78
CA GLY A 8 -24.76 6.80 -24.08
C GLY A 8 -25.94 5.82 -24.08
N GLN A 9 -26.25 5.17 -22.95
CA GLN A 9 -27.42 4.30 -22.79
C GLN A 9 -28.68 5.06 -22.35
N THR A 10 -28.52 6.21 -21.68
CA THR A 10 -29.65 6.97 -21.09
C THR A 10 -30.24 7.98 -22.08
N PHE A 11 -29.40 8.63 -22.89
CA PHE A 11 -29.84 9.68 -23.84
C PHE A 11 -30.64 9.22 -25.07
N PRO A 12 -30.45 8.01 -25.65
CA PRO A 12 -31.23 7.57 -26.80
C PRO A 12 -32.74 7.52 -26.55
N ALA A 13 -33.16 7.34 -25.29
CA ALA A 13 -34.57 7.31 -24.91
C ALA A 13 -35.18 8.71 -24.69
N MET A 14 -34.35 9.76 -24.59
CA MET A 14 -34.79 11.14 -24.32
C MET A 14 -34.76 12.06 -25.55
N LEU A 15 -34.20 11.60 -26.69
CA LEU A 15 -33.98 12.44 -27.86
C LEU A 15 -34.49 11.77 -29.14
N ASP A 16 -35.37 12.46 -29.88
CA ASP A 16 -35.92 12.00 -31.17
C ASP A 16 -34.87 11.96 -32.32
N TYR A 17 -33.63 12.37 -32.04
CA TYR A 17 -32.57 12.54 -33.05
C TYR A 17 -31.33 11.68 -32.71
N PRO A 18 -31.24 10.44 -33.23
CA PRO A 18 -30.13 9.53 -32.91
C PRO A 18 -28.76 10.05 -33.37
N GLU A 19 -28.71 10.89 -34.41
CA GLU A 19 -27.47 11.52 -34.88
C GLU A 19 -26.85 12.44 -33.82
N VAL A 20 -27.68 13.16 -33.05
CA VAL A 20 -27.24 14.08 -32.00
C VAL A 20 -26.57 13.28 -30.87
N VAL A 21 -27.13 12.13 -30.52
CA VAL A 21 -26.57 11.24 -29.49
C VAL A 21 -25.23 10.67 -29.92
N VAL A 22 -25.10 10.21 -31.16
CA VAL A 22 -23.81 9.71 -31.70
C VAL A 22 -22.76 10.83 -31.69
N ARG A 23 -23.13 12.04 -32.14
CA ARG A 23 -22.23 13.19 -32.17
C ARG A 23 -21.78 13.60 -30.76
N LEU A 24 -22.70 13.67 -29.81
CA LEU A 24 -22.39 13.94 -28.39
C LEU A 24 -21.44 12.87 -27.81
N THR A 25 -21.70 11.60 -28.11
CA THR A 25 -20.86 10.49 -27.63
C THR A 25 -19.44 10.57 -28.17
N LEU A 26 -19.27 10.89 -29.47
CA LEU A 26 -17.94 11.12 -30.07
C LEU A 26 -17.25 12.33 -29.44
N TRP A 27 -17.96 13.43 -29.19
CA TRP A 27 -17.41 14.58 -28.48
C TRP A 27 -17.00 14.25 -27.04
N CYS A 28 -17.74 13.41 -26.31
CA CYS A 28 -17.31 12.93 -24.99
C CYS A 28 -15.97 12.18 -25.04
N ILE A 29 -15.72 11.40 -26.10
CA ILE A 29 -14.43 10.73 -26.29
C ILE A 29 -13.33 11.76 -26.53
N VAL A 30 -13.57 12.76 -27.40
CA VAL A 30 -12.60 13.82 -27.69
C VAL A 30 -12.29 14.65 -26.42
N VAL A 31 -13.32 15.05 -25.67
CA VAL A 31 -13.17 15.80 -24.40
C VAL A 31 -12.43 14.97 -23.35
N GLY A 32 -12.52 13.64 -23.36
CA GLY A 32 -11.72 12.79 -22.48
C GLY A 32 -10.27 12.61 -22.94
N LEU A 33 -10.05 12.43 -24.24
CA LEU A 33 -8.72 12.17 -24.81
C LEU A 33 -7.86 13.43 -24.88
N TYR A 34 -8.45 14.59 -25.22
CA TYR A 34 -7.70 15.82 -25.46
C TYR A 34 -6.93 16.30 -24.21
N PRO A 35 -7.55 16.43 -23.01
CA PRO A 35 -6.82 16.79 -21.80
C PRO A 35 -5.79 15.73 -21.40
N THR A 36 -6.09 14.45 -21.63
CA THR A 36 -5.15 13.36 -21.34
C THR A 36 -3.91 13.47 -22.23
N LEU A 37 -4.10 13.66 -23.54
CA LEU A 37 -3.03 13.89 -24.50
C LEU A 37 -2.23 15.14 -24.13
N LEU A 38 -2.92 16.26 -23.86
CA LEU A 38 -2.28 17.51 -23.47
C LEU A 38 -1.47 17.36 -22.18
N MET A 39 -2.01 16.69 -21.17
CA MET A 39 -1.30 16.40 -19.91
C MET A 39 -0.07 15.53 -20.16
N THR A 40 -0.18 14.48 -20.97
CA THR A 40 0.98 13.65 -21.32
C THR A 40 2.03 14.42 -22.10
N LEU A 41 1.61 15.28 -23.02
CA LEU A 41 2.50 16.09 -23.84
C LEU A 41 3.20 17.18 -23.01
N ILE A 42 2.47 17.85 -22.10
CA ILE A 42 3.05 18.79 -21.13
C ILE A 42 4.01 18.06 -20.20
N GLY A 43 3.62 16.91 -19.65
CA GLY A 43 4.48 16.10 -18.78
C GLY A 43 5.77 15.70 -19.49
N VAL A 44 5.69 15.21 -20.73
CA VAL A 44 6.86 14.79 -21.52
C VAL A 44 7.72 15.97 -21.98
N LEU A 45 7.13 17.09 -22.38
CA LEU A 45 7.88 18.23 -22.93
C LEU A 45 8.39 19.22 -21.89
N TRP A 46 7.61 19.55 -20.85
CA TRP A 46 7.95 20.57 -19.86
C TRP A 46 8.52 20.01 -18.54
N PHE A 47 8.13 18.80 -18.14
CA PHE A 47 8.59 18.18 -16.89
C PHE A 47 9.11 16.76 -17.12
N PRO A 48 10.21 16.60 -17.87
CA PRO A 48 10.74 15.30 -18.27
C PRO A 48 11.44 14.57 -17.11
N SER A 49 10.92 14.66 -15.87
CA SER A 49 11.39 13.82 -14.77
C SER A 49 11.06 12.37 -15.11
N ARG A 50 11.97 11.72 -15.81
CA ARG A 50 11.84 10.34 -16.25
C ARG A 50 11.71 9.45 -15.03
N ALA A 51 10.88 8.41 -15.14
CA ALA A 51 10.68 7.47 -14.05
C ALA A 51 12.02 6.85 -13.61
N ILE A 52 12.92 6.66 -14.58
CA ILE A 52 14.29 6.17 -14.35
C ILE A 52 15.09 7.09 -13.42
N SER A 53 15.09 8.41 -13.67
CA SER A 53 15.86 9.34 -12.85
C SER A 53 15.37 9.34 -11.40
N GLN A 54 14.05 9.29 -11.22
CA GLN A 54 13.44 9.15 -9.89
C GLN A 54 13.81 7.81 -9.25
N MET A 55 13.89 6.73 -10.04
CA MET A 55 14.28 5.41 -9.55
C MET A 55 15.74 5.37 -9.09
N HIS A 56 16.65 5.90 -9.89
CA HIS A 56 18.07 5.97 -9.51
C HIS A 56 18.25 6.80 -8.25
N GLN A 57 17.58 7.96 -8.16
CA GLN A 57 17.63 8.80 -6.97
C GLN A 57 17.08 8.06 -5.74
N ALA A 58 15.90 7.43 -5.85
CA ALA A 58 15.28 6.71 -4.74
C ALA A 58 16.13 5.50 -4.28
N LEU A 59 16.77 4.77 -5.22
CA LEU A 59 17.69 3.69 -4.86
C LEU A 59 18.94 4.23 -4.17
N ASN A 60 19.52 5.33 -4.67
CA ASN A 60 20.70 5.95 -4.07
C ASN A 60 20.42 6.47 -2.66
N ASP A 61 19.28 7.16 -2.45
CA ASP A 61 18.88 7.66 -1.13
C ASP A 61 18.75 6.51 -0.11
N ARG A 62 18.23 5.34 -0.54
CA ARG A 62 18.11 4.15 0.32
C ARG A 62 19.45 3.47 0.59
N LEU A 63 20.36 3.47 -0.38
CA LEU A 63 21.71 2.98 -0.20
C LEU A 63 22.51 3.90 0.75
N ASP A 64 22.35 5.22 0.63
CA ASP A 64 22.93 6.21 1.55
C ASP A 64 22.44 6.00 2.98
N ASP A 65 21.12 5.86 3.18
CA ASP A 65 20.54 5.57 4.49
C ASP A 65 21.14 4.27 5.06
N ALA A 66 21.26 3.23 4.24
CA ALA A 66 21.77 1.93 4.67
C ALA A 66 23.27 1.99 5.04
N ILE A 67 24.09 2.71 4.26
CA ILE A 67 25.50 2.98 4.59
C ILE A 67 25.60 3.74 5.90
N SER A 68 24.76 4.77 6.11
CA SER A 68 24.74 5.57 7.33
C SER A 68 24.46 4.72 8.56
N HIS A 69 23.47 3.80 8.49
CA HIS A 69 23.20 2.84 9.58
C HIS A 69 24.31 1.79 9.74
N LEU A 70 25.06 1.49 8.68
CA LEU A 70 26.21 0.58 8.75
C LEU A 70 27.43 1.23 9.40
N THR A 71 27.61 2.54 9.30
CA THR A 71 28.76 3.28 9.85
C THR A 71 28.47 3.90 11.22
N ASP A 72 27.33 4.57 11.34
CA ASP A 72 26.96 5.39 12.49
C ASP A 72 25.84 4.76 13.32
N SER A 73 25.83 5.05 14.63
CA SER A 73 24.74 4.63 15.52
C SER A 73 23.56 5.59 15.36
N LEU A 74 22.60 5.20 14.53
CA LEU A 74 21.39 5.97 14.25
C LEU A 74 20.16 5.30 14.85
N ALA A 75 19.18 6.10 15.27
CA ALA A 75 17.90 5.57 15.73
C ALA A 75 17.18 4.87 14.56
N PRO A 76 16.60 3.68 14.76
CA PRO A 76 15.94 2.94 13.70
C PRO A 76 14.73 3.73 13.17
N LEU A 77 14.60 3.80 11.85
CA LEU A 77 13.45 4.39 11.19
C LEU A 77 12.19 3.55 11.43
N PRO A 78 11.00 4.17 11.46
CA PRO A 78 9.74 3.43 11.62
C PRO A 78 9.51 2.43 10.47
N GLU A 79 9.10 1.21 10.80
CA GLU A 79 8.80 0.15 9.81
C GLU A 79 7.80 0.59 8.73
N THR A 80 6.80 1.38 9.12
CA THR A 80 5.80 1.89 8.17
C THR A 80 6.40 2.81 7.11
N ARG A 81 7.51 3.50 7.41
CA ARG A 81 8.24 4.29 6.42
C ARG A 81 8.93 3.36 5.41
N ILE A 82 9.63 2.35 5.90
CA ILE A 82 10.35 1.36 5.08
C ILE A 82 9.38 0.64 4.15
N GLU A 83 8.24 0.18 4.67
CA GLU A 83 7.22 -0.51 3.89
C GLU A 83 6.64 0.37 2.78
N ARG A 84 6.37 1.65 3.06
CA ARG A 84 5.89 2.60 2.05
C ARG A 84 6.93 2.89 0.98
N GLU A 85 8.19 3.02 1.36
CA GLU A 85 9.28 3.29 0.42
C GLU A 85 9.57 2.06 -0.46
N ALA A 86 9.54 0.85 0.11
CA ALA A 86 9.61 -0.41 -0.63
C ALA A 86 8.47 -0.53 -1.67
N LEU A 87 7.24 -0.20 -1.26
CA LEU A 87 6.08 -0.13 -2.15
C LEU A 87 6.23 0.93 -3.25
N ALA A 88 6.79 2.10 -2.91
CA ALA A 88 7.05 3.16 -3.87
C ALA A 88 8.06 2.71 -4.94
N LEU A 89 9.15 2.04 -4.56
CA LEU A 89 10.12 1.47 -5.50
C LEU A 89 9.46 0.41 -6.40
N GLN A 90 8.60 -0.46 -5.87
CA GLN A 90 7.87 -1.43 -6.69
C GLN A 90 6.95 -0.75 -7.72
N LYS A 91 6.17 0.26 -7.30
CA LYS A 91 5.30 1.04 -8.20
C LYS A 91 6.13 1.76 -9.26
N LEU A 92 7.25 2.37 -8.86
CA LEU A 92 8.14 3.12 -9.75
C LEU A 92 8.77 2.21 -10.82
N ASN A 93 9.11 0.97 -10.47
CA ASN A 93 9.67 0.00 -11.41
C ASN A 93 8.69 -0.32 -12.56
N VAL A 94 7.39 -0.34 -12.29
CA VAL A 94 6.36 -0.51 -13.33
C VAL A 94 6.36 0.66 -14.32
N PHE A 95 6.56 1.88 -13.83
CA PHE A 95 6.68 3.06 -14.70
C PHE A 95 7.99 3.03 -15.52
N CYS A 96 9.11 2.63 -14.92
CA CYS A 96 10.39 2.48 -15.65
C CYS A 96 10.29 1.47 -16.81
N LEU A 97 9.57 0.36 -16.63
CA LEU A 97 9.33 -0.62 -17.69
C LEU A 97 8.57 -0.04 -18.89
N ALA A 98 7.70 0.95 -18.67
CA ALA A 98 6.99 1.64 -19.74
C ALA A 98 7.85 2.71 -20.41
N ASP A 99 8.69 3.40 -19.63
CA ASP A 99 9.48 4.58 -20.02
C ASP A 99 10.71 4.25 -20.89
N ASP A 100 11.41 3.12 -20.64
CA ASP A 100 12.72 2.86 -21.25
C ASP A 100 12.94 1.43 -21.77
N ALA A 101 13.50 1.34 -22.99
CA ALA A 101 13.74 0.06 -23.67
C ALA A 101 14.92 -0.72 -23.08
N ASN A 102 15.98 -0.05 -22.62
CA ASN A 102 17.13 -0.68 -21.99
C ASN A 102 16.73 -1.23 -20.61
N TRP A 103 15.99 -0.44 -19.82
CA TRP A 103 15.42 -0.89 -18.55
C TRP A 103 14.54 -2.12 -18.72
N ARG A 104 13.69 -2.12 -19.76
CA ARG A 104 12.83 -3.27 -20.11
C ARG A 104 13.64 -4.51 -20.47
N THR A 105 14.72 -4.34 -21.23
CA THR A 105 15.62 -5.44 -21.64
C THR A 105 16.32 -6.06 -20.43
N GLN A 106 16.78 -5.23 -19.49
CA GLN A 106 17.48 -5.63 -18.26
C GLN A 106 16.55 -5.74 -17.04
N SER A 107 15.25 -5.93 -17.27
CA SER A 107 14.23 -5.82 -16.23
C SER A 107 14.41 -6.82 -15.08
N ALA A 108 14.94 -8.02 -15.35
CA ALA A 108 15.23 -9.01 -14.33
C ALA A 108 16.32 -8.54 -13.35
N TRP A 109 17.36 -7.88 -13.87
CA TRP A 109 18.45 -7.34 -13.07
C TRP A 109 17.94 -6.17 -12.22
N TRP A 110 17.21 -5.22 -12.81
CA TRP A 110 16.64 -4.09 -12.07
C TRP A 110 15.64 -4.51 -10.99
N GLN A 111 14.81 -5.52 -11.26
CA GLN A 111 13.93 -6.10 -10.23
C GLN A 111 14.72 -6.72 -9.07
N SER A 112 15.82 -7.41 -9.38
CA SER A 112 16.71 -8.00 -8.37
C SER A 112 17.47 -6.91 -7.60
N CYS A 113 17.89 -5.84 -8.27
CA CYS A 113 18.51 -4.67 -7.66
C CYS A 113 17.55 -3.99 -6.67
N VAL A 114 16.32 -3.63 -7.09
CA VAL A 114 15.29 -3.07 -6.20
C VAL A 114 15.04 -3.98 -4.99
N ALA A 115 14.98 -5.29 -5.20
CA ALA A 115 14.79 -6.25 -4.13
C ALA A 115 15.96 -6.31 -3.14
N THR A 116 17.19 -6.26 -3.67
CA THR A 116 18.43 -6.29 -2.89
C THR A 116 18.60 -5.00 -2.09
N VAL A 117 18.41 -3.83 -2.71
CA VAL A 117 18.46 -2.54 -2.02
C VAL A 117 17.41 -2.46 -0.91
N THR A 118 16.18 -2.91 -1.17
CA THR A 118 15.12 -2.95 -0.15
C THR A 118 15.50 -3.87 1.02
N TYR A 119 16.11 -5.02 0.73
CA TYR A 119 16.59 -5.94 1.76
C TYR A 119 17.72 -5.36 2.60
N ILE A 120 18.73 -4.75 1.96
CA ILE A 120 19.86 -4.09 2.63
C ILE A 120 19.35 -2.96 3.52
N TYR A 121 18.52 -2.07 2.98
CA TYR A 121 17.96 -0.94 3.69
C TYR A 121 17.15 -1.37 4.92
N SER A 122 16.21 -2.31 4.75
CA SER A 122 15.38 -2.81 5.86
C SER A 122 16.16 -3.57 6.94
N THR A 123 17.21 -4.30 6.55
CA THR A 123 18.02 -5.09 7.50
C THR A 123 19.01 -4.20 8.27
N LEU A 124 19.68 -3.28 7.58
CA LEU A 124 20.62 -2.34 8.22
C LEU A 124 19.91 -1.31 9.10
N ASN A 125 18.64 -1.00 8.86
CA ASN A 125 17.88 -0.11 9.74
C ASN A 125 17.84 -0.56 11.21
N ARG A 126 17.90 -1.88 11.48
CA ARG A 126 17.94 -2.45 12.83
C ARG A 126 19.36 -2.82 13.30
N TYR A 127 20.37 -2.58 12.47
CA TYR A 127 21.75 -2.89 12.79
C TYR A 127 22.33 -1.83 13.71
N ASP A 128 22.91 -2.26 14.84
CA ASP A 128 23.59 -1.36 15.77
C ASP A 128 25.11 -1.60 15.71
N PRO A 129 25.88 -0.64 15.20
CA PRO A 129 27.32 -0.79 15.08
C PRO A 129 28.05 -0.81 16.43
N THR A 130 27.43 -0.30 17.50
CA THR A 130 28.07 -0.24 18.83
C THR A 130 28.16 -1.60 19.51
N SER A 131 27.28 -2.54 19.13
CA SER A 131 27.25 -3.91 19.64
C SER A 131 28.52 -4.71 19.30
N PHE A 132 29.33 -4.25 18.34
CA PHE A 132 30.55 -4.92 17.86
C PHE A 132 31.79 -4.01 17.83
N ALA A 133 31.81 -2.94 18.64
CA ALA A 133 32.85 -1.92 18.62
C ALA A 133 34.26 -2.44 19.00
N ASP A 134 34.34 -3.57 19.71
CA ASP A 134 35.61 -4.11 20.22
C ASP A 134 36.37 -4.99 19.22
N SER A 135 35.75 -5.40 18.10
CA SER A 135 36.36 -6.31 17.13
C SER A 135 36.87 -5.57 15.90
N GLN A 136 38.20 -5.41 15.81
CA GLN A 136 38.87 -4.76 14.68
C GLN A 136 38.54 -5.43 13.34
N ALA A 137 38.41 -6.76 13.31
CA ALA A 137 38.06 -7.51 12.10
C ALA A 137 36.66 -7.16 11.59
N ILE A 138 35.69 -6.95 12.49
CA ILE A 138 34.32 -6.54 12.13
C ILE A 138 34.31 -5.10 11.60
N ILE A 139 35.11 -4.20 12.18
CA ILE A 139 35.23 -2.82 11.71
C ILE A 139 35.80 -2.77 10.28
N GLU A 140 36.89 -3.49 10.02
CA GLU A 140 37.50 -3.57 8.67
C GLU A 140 36.55 -4.20 7.65
N PHE A 141 35.82 -5.26 8.05
CA PHE A 141 34.80 -5.88 7.23
C PHE A 141 33.65 -4.91 6.91
N ARG A 142 33.13 -4.16 7.89
CA ARG A 142 32.07 -3.16 7.67
C ARG A 142 32.50 -2.07 6.70
N GLN A 143 33.76 -1.61 6.78
CA GLN A 143 34.31 -0.65 5.83
C GLN A 143 34.37 -1.22 4.40
N LYS A 144 34.79 -2.48 4.24
CA LYS A 144 34.77 -3.15 2.94
C LYS A 144 33.35 -3.31 2.40
N LEU A 145 32.40 -3.73 3.24
CA LEU A 145 30.99 -3.85 2.87
C LEU A 145 30.42 -2.49 2.43
N ALA A 146 30.67 -1.42 3.21
CA ALA A 146 30.29 -0.06 2.83
C ALA A 146 30.91 0.35 1.48
N SER A 147 32.15 -0.03 1.20
CA SER A 147 32.80 0.26 -0.08
C SER A 147 32.14 -0.45 -1.27
N GLU A 148 31.68 -1.69 -1.10
CA GLU A 148 30.94 -2.43 -2.14
C GLU A 148 29.54 -1.85 -2.35
N ILE A 149 28.86 -1.44 -1.28
CA ILE A 149 27.55 -0.76 -1.39
C ILE A 149 27.71 0.59 -2.11
N ASN A 150 28.79 1.34 -1.85
CA ASN A 150 29.11 2.57 -2.59
C ASN A 150 29.38 2.32 -4.08
N LYS A 151 30.05 1.21 -4.45
CA LYS A 151 30.24 0.84 -5.86
C LYS A 151 28.91 0.53 -6.56
N LEU A 152 28.02 -0.20 -5.89
CA LEU A 152 26.66 -0.43 -6.38
C LEU A 152 25.91 0.89 -6.57
N GLN A 153 25.96 1.78 -5.58
CA GLN A 153 25.34 3.10 -5.66
C GLN A 153 25.87 3.92 -6.84
N HIS A 154 27.18 3.94 -7.05
CA HIS A 154 27.78 4.68 -8.17
C HIS A 154 27.31 4.13 -9.52
N ALA A 155 27.25 2.80 -9.69
CA ALA A 155 26.75 2.18 -10.90
C ALA A 155 25.25 2.47 -11.15
N VAL A 156 24.43 2.46 -10.09
CA VAL A 156 23.01 2.84 -10.16
C VAL A 156 22.83 4.31 -10.54
N ALA A 157 23.65 5.20 -9.99
CA ALA A 157 23.64 6.63 -10.35
C ALA A 157 23.95 6.84 -11.85
N GLU A 158 24.85 6.03 -12.42
CA GLU A 158 25.18 6.05 -13.85
C GLU A 158 24.17 5.29 -14.73
N GLY A 159 23.19 4.60 -14.14
CA GLY A 159 22.22 3.79 -14.86
C GLY A 159 22.80 2.50 -15.46
N GLN A 160 23.88 1.99 -14.89
CA GLN A 160 24.56 0.78 -15.33
C GLN A 160 24.21 -0.40 -14.42
N CYS A 161 24.21 -1.61 -15.00
CA CYS A 161 24.12 -2.82 -14.19
C CYS A 161 25.46 -3.06 -13.48
N TRP A 162 25.47 -2.96 -12.16
CA TRP A 162 26.65 -3.24 -11.35
C TRP A 162 27.03 -4.71 -11.43
N GLN A 163 28.33 -4.96 -11.60
CA GLN A 163 28.96 -6.27 -11.50
C GLN A 163 30.15 -6.19 -10.55
N SER A 164 30.37 -7.23 -9.76
CA SER A 164 31.45 -7.26 -8.78
C SER A 164 32.21 -8.58 -8.80
N ASP A 165 33.53 -8.46 -8.82
CA ASP A 165 34.49 -9.55 -8.60
C ASP A 165 34.78 -9.78 -7.11
N TRP A 166 34.04 -9.11 -6.22
CA TRP A 166 34.20 -9.26 -4.78
C TRP A 166 34.07 -10.72 -4.37
N ARG A 167 35.00 -11.17 -3.52
CA ARG A 167 35.00 -12.49 -2.90
C ARG A 167 35.24 -12.30 -1.42
N ILE A 168 34.46 -13.01 -0.62
CA ILE A 168 34.56 -12.99 0.83
C ILE A 168 35.62 -14.02 1.24
N SER A 169 36.63 -13.58 1.98
CA SER A 169 37.61 -14.46 2.62
C SER A 169 36.98 -15.19 3.82
N GLU A 170 37.54 -16.33 4.24
CA GLU A 170 36.99 -17.09 5.39
C GLU A 170 36.93 -16.25 6.68
N SER A 171 37.90 -15.37 6.92
CA SER A 171 37.90 -14.46 8.07
C SER A 171 36.80 -13.40 7.99
N GLU A 172 36.52 -12.88 6.79
CA GLU A 172 35.40 -11.95 6.57
C GLU A 172 34.05 -12.65 6.68
N ALA A 173 33.93 -13.89 6.23
CA ALA A 173 32.70 -14.67 6.39
C ALA A 173 32.39 -14.93 7.87
N MET A 174 33.42 -15.19 8.69
CA MET A 174 33.27 -15.32 10.14
C MET A 174 32.86 -13.99 10.78
N ALA A 175 33.50 -12.87 10.42
CA ALA A 175 33.13 -11.54 10.90
C ALA A 175 31.70 -11.16 10.49
N ALA A 176 31.28 -11.47 9.25
CA ALA A 176 29.93 -11.25 8.75
C ALA A 176 28.88 -12.06 9.52
N ARG A 177 29.21 -13.28 9.94
CA ARG A 177 28.34 -14.11 10.78
C ARG A 177 28.19 -13.55 12.18
N GLU A 178 29.29 -13.16 12.81
CA GLU A 178 29.28 -12.58 14.15
C GLU A 178 28.40 -11.32 14.21
N CYS A 179 28.40 -10.49 13.16
CA CYS A 179 27.56 -9.30 13.07
C CYS A 179 26.20 -9.50 12.36
N ASN A 180 25.81 -10.72 11.99
CA ASN A 180 24.55 -11.04 11.28
C ASN A 180 24.39 -10.33 9.91
N LEU A 181 25.49 -10.08 9.20
CA LEU A 181 25.51 -9.44 7.88
C LEU A 181 25.82 -10.41 6.72
N GLU A 182 26.02 -11.71 6.97
CA GLU A 182 26.36 -12.69 5.93
C GLU A 182 25.35 -12.70 4.76
N ASN A 183 24.05 -12.67 5.04
CA ASN A 183 23.02 -12.61 4.00
C ASN A 183 23.08 -11.33 3.14
N ILE A 184 23.45 -10.20 3.73
CA ILE A 184 23.66 -8.97 2.95
C ILE A 184 24.80 -9.17 1.97
N CYS A 185 25.88 -9.83 2.40
CA CYS A 185 26.99 -10.13 1.50
C CYS A 185 26.58 -11.13 0.40
N GLN A 186 25.84 -12.18 0.73
CA GLN A 186 25.37 -13.15 -0.25
C GLN A 186 24.43 -12.52 -1.29
N THR A 187 23.50 -11.68 -0.86
CA THR A 187 22.58 -10.97 -1.76
C THR A 187 23.31 -9.98 -2.66
N LEU A 188 24.30 -9.23 -2.13
CA LEU A 188 25.16 -8.36 -2.93
C LEU A 188 26.02 -9.15 -3.92
N LEU A 189 26.67 -10.24 -3.50
CA LEU A 189 27.46 -11.09 -4.38
C LEU A 189 26.60 -11.67 -5.51
N GLN A 190 25.39 -12.12 -5.20
CA GLN A 190 24.46 -12.64 -6.20
C GLN A 190 24.06 -11.58 -7.21
N LEU A 191 23.77 -10.35 -6.76
CA LEU A 191 23.44 -9.23 -7.65
C LEU A 191 24.65 -8.88 -8.55
N GLY A 192 25.85 -8.82 -7.98
CA GLY A 192 27.09 -8.51 -8.69
C GLY A 192 27.54 -9.59 -9.68
N GLN A 193 27.13 -10.85 -9.48
CA GLN A 193 27.40 -11.97 -10.39
C GLN A 193 26.28 -12.23 -11.40
N MET A 194 25.13 -11.56 -11.27
CA MET A 194 23.99 -11.76 -12.15
C MET A 194 24.27 -11.20 -13.55
N ASP A 195 24.00 -12.00 -14.58
CA ASP A 195 24.04 -11.53 -15.97
C ASP A 195 22.94 -10.47 -16.18
N PRO A 196 23.27 -9.23 -16.57
CA PRO A 196 22.31 -8.17 -16.88
C PRO A 196 21.26 -8.57 -17.92
N ASN A 197 21.59 -9.51 -18.82
CA ASN A 197 20.71 -9.97 -19.88
C ASN A 197 19.89 -11.21 -19.51
N THR A 198 19.85 -11.57 -18.22
CA THR A 198 19.00 -12.67 -17.73
C THR A 198 17.55 -12.39 -18.13
N PRO A 199 16.86 -13.32 -18.82
CA PRO A 199 15.48 -13.09 -19.23
C PRO A 199 14.58 -12.90 -18.01
N PRO A 200 13.61 -11.96 -18.08
CA PRO A 200 12.67 -11.74 -16.99
C PRO A 200 11.84 -13.00 -16.74
N THR A 201 11.60 -13.29 -15.46
CA THR A 201 10.63 -14.33 -15.09
C THR A 201 9.26 -13.90 -15.63
N PRO A 202 8.52 -14.78 -16.34
CA PRO A 202 7.21 -14.41 -16.87
C PRO A 202 6.31 -13.92 -15.74
N ALA A 203 5.94 -12.64 -15.78
CA ALA A 203 4.98 -12.10 -14.83
C ALA A 203 3.64 -12.81 -15.06
N ALA A 204 3.17 -13.59 -14.08
CA ALA A 204 1.82 -14.12 -14.10
C ALA A 204 0.87 -12.92 -14.15
N LYS A 205 0.21 -12.71 -15.29
CA LYS A 205 -0.80 -11.66 -15.40
C LYS A 205 -1.86 -11.94 -14.33
N PRO A 206 -2.15 -11.01 -13.42
CA PRO A 206 -3.25 -11.20 -12.50
C PRO A 206 -4.52 -11.42 -13.34
N PRO A 207 -5.34 -12.41 -13.00
CA PRO A 207 -6.56 -12.67 -13.75
C PRO A 207 -7.44 -11.41 -13.75
N SER A 208 -8.04 -11.09 -14.90
CA SER A 208 -8.90 -9.90 -15.04
C SER A 208 -10.18 -9.98 -14.21
N MET A 209 -10.56 -11.18 -13.79
CA MET A 209 -11.67 -11.46 -12.89
C MET A 209 -11.16 -12.25 -11.69
N ALA A 210 -11.73 -11.97 -10.52
CA ALA A 210 -11.51 -12.80 -9.34
C ALA A 210 -11.99 -14.24 -9.61
N ALA A 211 -11.31 -15.23 -9.02
CA ALA A 211 -11.64 -16.64 -9.22
C ALA A 211 -13.06 -17.00 -8.74
N ASP A 212 -13.59 -16.21 -7.80
CA ASP A 212 -14.90 -16.35 -7.18
C ASP A 212 -15.95 -15.36 -7.72
N ALA A 213 -15.67 -14.68 -8.84
CA ALA A 213 -16.52 -13.60 -9.37
C ALA A 213 -18.01 -13.95 -9.54
N PHE A 214 -18.33 -15.22 -9.82
CA PHE A 214 -19.71 -15.70 -10.00
C PHE A 214 -20.26 -16.51 -8.81
N THR A 215 -19.42 -16.87 -7.85
CA THR A 215 -19.80 -17.73 -6.72
C THR A 215 -20.02 -16.92 -5.46
N ASN A 216 -19.33 -15.79 -5.32
CA ASN A 216 -19.38 -14.96 -4.12
C ASN A 216 -20.63 -14.06 -4.12
N PRO A 217 -21.57 -14.25 -3.17
CA PRO A 217 -22.80 -13.46 -3.09
C PRO A 217 -22.54 -12.00 -2.71
N ASP A 218 -21.38 -11.67 -2.14
CA ASP A 218 -21.07 -10.32 -1.67
C ASP A 218 -20.95 -9.32 -2.83
N TYR A 219 -20.43 -9.74 -3.98
CA TYR A 219 -20.40 -8.89 -5.18
C TYR A 219 -21.82 -8.51 -5.65
N MET A 220 -22.76 -9.45 -5.60
CA MET A 220 -24.15 -9.21 -5.97
C MET A 220 -24.86 -8.33 -4.95
N ARG A 221 -24.69 -8.61 -3.64
CA ARG A 221 -25.23 -7.76 -2.55
C ARG A 221 -24.75 -6.33 -2.69
N TYR A 222 -23.46 -6.15 -2.99
CA TYR A 222 -22.83 -4.86 -3.22
C TYR A 222 -23.40 -4.11 -4.43
N ALA A 223 -23.58 -4.81 -5.55
CA ALA A 223 -24.17 -4.23 -6.76
C ALA A 223 -25.63 -3.80 -6.51
N VAL A 224 -26.43 -4.66 -5.87
CA VAL A 224 -27.84 -4.40 -5.57
C VAL A 224 -28.02 -3.24 -4.60
N LYS A 225 -27.24 -3.15 -3.52
CA LYS A 225 -27.36 -2.01 -2.58
C LYS A 225 -26.95 -0.69 -3.25
N THR A 226 -25.93 -0.71 -4.11
CA THR A 226 -25.51 0.49 -4.86
C THR A 226 -26.60 0.91 -5.85
N LEU A 227 -27.20 -0.05 -6.57
CA LEU A 227 -28.34 0.19 -7.44
C LEU A 227 -29.54 0.75 -6.67
N LEU A 228 -29.85 0.21 -5.49
CA LEU A 228 -30.93 0.69 -4.63
C LEU A 228 -30.72 2.15 -4.23
N ALA A 229 -29.50 2.53 -3.81
CA ALA A 229 -29.17 3.91 -3.50
C ALA A 229 -29.37 4.84 -4.73
N CYS A 230 -28.91 4.41 -5.91
CA CYS A 230 -29.11 5.15 -7.15
C CYS A 230 -30.59 5.30 -7.51
N LEU A 231 -31.40 4.25 -7.37
CA LEU A 231 -32.83 4.27 -7.65
C LEU A 231 -33.59 5.19 -6.70
N ILE A 232 -33.26 5.18 -5.39
CA ILE A 232 -33.85 6.10 -4.42
C ILE A 232 -33.55 7.55 -4.82
N CYS A 233 -32.30 7.86 -5.14
CA CYS A 233 -31.92 9.18 -5.62
C CYS A 233 -32.64 9.56 -6.92
N TYR A 234 -32.71 8.64 -7.88
CA TYR A 234 -33.41 8.83 -9.15
C TYR A 234 -34.89 9.15 -8.97
N THR A 235 -35.61 8.32 -8.22
CA THR A 235 -37.03 8.54 -7.92
C THR A 235 -37.24 9.83 -7.13
N PHE A 236 -36.33 10.19 -6.23
CA PHE A 236 -36.42 11.43 -5.47
C PHE A 236 -36.33 12.67 -6.37
N TYR A 237 -35.27 12.80 -7.19
CA TYR A 237 -35.12 14.00 -7.99
C TYR A 237 -36.16 14.11 -9.11
N SER A 238 -36.54 12.97 -9.71
CA SER A 238 -37.57 12.94 -10.74
C SER A 238 -38.98 13.20 -10.15
N GLY A 239 -39.26 12.68 -8.95
CA GLY A 239 -40.54 12.87 -8.28
C GLY A 239 -40.78 14.29 -7.76
N VAL A 240 -39.71 15.02 -7.41
CA VAL A 240 -39.77 16.43 -6.99
C VAL A 240 -39.67 17.39 -8.19
N ASP A 241 -39.49 16.87 -9.41
CA ASP A 241 -39.27 17.64 -10.64
C ASP A 241 -38.06 18.59 -10.51
N TRP A 242 -37.00 18.11 -9.84
CA TRP A 242 -35.77 18.86 -9.60
C TRP A 242 -34.61 18.24 -10.38
N GLU A 243 -34.66 18.32 -11.71
CA GLU A 243 -33.66 17.72 -12.61
C GLU A 243 -32.22 18.21 -12.35
N GLY A 244 -32.05 19.43 -11.83
CA GLY A 244 -30.73 19.97 -11.47
C GLY A 244 -29.97 19.15 -10.42
N ILE A 245 -30.66 18.44 -9.52
CA ILE A 245 -30.01 17.64 -8.46
C ILE A 245 -29.66 16.20 -8.90
N HIS A 246 -29.71 15.87 -10.20
CA HIS A 246 -29.35 14.54 -10.75
C HIS A 246 -27.95 14.04 -10.30
N THR A 247 -27.08 14.98 -9.91
CA THR A 247 -25.78 14.71 -9.28
C THR A 247 -25.88 13.84 -8.01
N CYS A 248 -27.04 13.72 -7.36
CA CYS A 248 -27.26 12.77 -6.26
C CYS A 248 -27.09 11.31 -6.70
N MET A 249 -27.63 10.92 -7.85
CA MET A 249 -27.46 9.56 -8.39
C MET A 249 -26.00 9.29 -8.73
N LEU A 250 -25.33 10.26 -9.39
CA LEU A 250 -23.92 10.15 -9.75
C LEU A 250 -23.01 10.07 -8.51
N THR A 251 -23.40 10.74 -7.42
CA THR A 251 -22.74 10.65 -6.12
C THR A 251 -22.75 9.23 -5.60
N CYS A 252 -23.91 8.55 -5.62
CA CYS A 252 -24.01 7.16 -5.18
C CYS A 252 -23.06 6.22 -5.93
N VAL A 253 -22.90 6.40 -7.25
CA VAL A 253 -21.98 5.58 -8.06
C VAL A 253 -20.52 5.88 -7.75
N ILE A 254 -20.16 7.15 -7.58
CA ILE A 254 -18.74 7.54 -7.41
C ILE A 254 -18.21 7.19 -6.02
N VAL A 255 -19.06 7.27 -4.99
CA VAL A 255 -18.66 6.91 -3.63
C VAL A 255 -18.71 5.40 -3.38
N ALA A 256 -19.25 4.63 -4.32
CA ALA A 256 -19.29 3.18 -4.26
C ALA A 256 -17.87 2.60 -4.31
N ASN A 257 -17.33 2.24 -3.15
CA ASN A 257 -16.15 1.38 -3.02
C ASN A 257 -16.49 0.02 -2.40
N PRO A 258 -15.70 -1.03 -2.69
CA PRO A 258 -15.92 -2.37 -2.16
C PRO A 258 -16.05 -2.49 -0.64
N ASN A 259 -15.62 -1.49 0.12
CA ASN A 259 -15.68 -1.50 1.58
C ASN A 259 -16.42 -0.28 2.11
N VAL A 260 -17.11 -0.43 3.24
CA VAL A 260 -17.86 0.67 3.88
C VAL A 260 -16.94 1.78 4.36
N GLY A 261 -15.80 1.46 5.00
CA GLY A 261 -14.84 2.45 5.48
C GLY A 261 -14.22 3.28 4.35
N SER A 262 -13.83 2.64 3.24
CA SER A 262 -13.30 3.34 2.08
C SER A 262 -14.38 4.16 1.34
N SER A 263 -15.62 3.67 1.30
CA SER A 263 -16.77 4.43 0.78
C SER A 263 -17.04 5.67 1.61
N TYR A 264 -17.05 5.56 2.95
CA TYR A 264 -17.25 6.69 3.85
C TYR A 264 -16.13 7.73 3.72
N GLN A 265 -14.88 7.29 3.62
CA GLN A 265 -13.77 8.18 3.33
C GLN A 265 -13.98 8.93 2.01
N LYS A 266 -14.36 8.24 0.92
CA LYS A 266 -14.68 8.91 -0.35
C LYS A 266 -15.86 9.87 -0.25
N MET A 267 -16.90 9.53 0.51
CA MET A 267 -18.04 10.42 0.78
C MET A 267 -17.60 11.73 1.43
N VAL A 268 -16.78 11.65 2.49
CA VAL A 268 -16.24 12.83 3.19
C VAL A 268 -15.36 13.66 2.26
N LEU A 269 -14.49 13.01 1.47
CA LEU A 269 -13.64 13.71 0.50
C LEU A 269 -14.48 14.41 -0.58
N ARG A 270 -15.58 13.78 -1.03
CA ARG A 270 -16.50 14.36 -2.02
C ARG A 270 -17.22 15.59 -1.46
N PHE A 271 -17.76 15.47 -0.25
CA PHE A 271 -18.43 16.57 0.41
C PHE A 271 -17.46 17.72 0.67
N GLY A 272 -16.29 17.44 1.24
CA GLY A 272 -15.27 18.44 1.54
C GLY A 272 -14.78 19.19 0.30
N GLY A 273 -14.45 18.47 -0.79
CA GLY A 273 -14.03 19.10 -2.04
C GLY A 273 -15.13 19.91 -2.69
N ALA A 274 -16.37 19.42 -2.72
CA ALA A 274 -17.50 20.15 -3.28
C ALA A 274 -17.84 21.41 -2.48
N PHE A 275 -17.79 21.33 -1.14
CA PHE A 275 -18.03 22.46 -0.25
C PHE A 275 -16.99 23.57 -0.47
N CYS A 276 -15.69 23.22 -0.48
CA CYS A 276 -14.62 24.17 -0.77
C CYS A 276 -14.76 24.77 -2.19
N GLY A 277 -15.09 23.95 -3.18
CA GLY A 277 -15.28 24.41 -4.57
C GLY A 277 -16.47 25.36 -4.72
N ALA A 278 -17.58 25.09 -4.03
CA ALA A 278 -18.77 25.93 -4.03
C ALA A 278 -18.53 27.29 -3.35
N ILE A 279 -17.84 27.31 -2.20
CA ILE A 279 -17.45 28.57 -1.54
C ILE A 279 -16.53 29.38 -2.46
N LEU A 280 -15.55 28.73 -3.07
CA LEU A 280 -14.62 29.40 -3.97
C LEU A 280 -15.33 29.97 -5.20
N ALA A 281 -16.28 29.22 -5.78
CA ALA A 281 -17.10 29.68 -6.90
C ALA A 281 -17.96 30.89 -6.49
N LEU A 282 -18.61 30.82 -5.32
CA LEU A 282 -19.42 31.93 -4.81
C LEU A 282 -18.59 33.20 -4.61
N LEU A 283 -17.42 33.09 -3.97
CA LEU A 283 -16.51 34.22 -3.77
C LEU A 283 -16.00 34.78 -5.10
N PHE A 284 -15.66 33.90 -6.06
CA PHE A 284 -15.21 34.29 -7.38
C PHE A 284 -16.31 35.05 -8.15
N THR A 285 -17.54 34.53 -8.16
CA THR A 285 -18.69 35.17 -8.83
C THR A 285 -19.05 36.51 -8.20
N LEU A 286 -18.97 36.65 -6.87
CA LEU A 286 -19.35 37.90 -6.18
C LEU A 286 -18.25 38.97 -6.21
N LEU A 287 -16.98 38.56 -6.03
CA LEU A 287 -15.88 39.51 -5.81
C LEU A 287 -15.02 39.74 -7.05
N VAL A 288 -14.95 38.78 -7.97
CA VAL A 288 -14.01 38.83 -9.10
C VAL A 288 -14.73 39.02 -10.43
N MET A 289 -15.74 38.19 -10.75
CA MET A 289 -16.45 38.27 -12.03
C MET A 289 -16.93 39.68 -12.43
N PRO A 290 -17.41 40.56 -11.51
CA PRO A 290 -17.85 41.91 -11.88
C PRO A 290 -16.74 42.81 -12.44
N TRP A 291 -15.47 42.44 -12.25
CA TRP A 291 -14.30 43.22 -12.66
C TRP A 291 -13.56 42.62 -13.86
N LEU A 292 -14.05 41.50 -14.41
CA LEU A 292 -13.41 40.80 -15.52
C LEU A 292 -14.07 41.19 -16.84
N ASP A 293 -13.33 41.88 -17.69
CA ASP A 293 -13.83 42.34 -19.00
C ASP A 293 -13.27 41.49 -20.16
N ASN A 294 -12.24 40.67 -19.91
CA ASN A 294 -11.52 39.93 -20.95
C ASN A 294 -11.16 38.48 -20.54
N ILE A 295 -11.06 37.60 -21.54
CA ILE A 295 -10.64 36.20 -21.36
C ILE A 295 -9.23 36.06 -20.78
N VAL A 296 -8.33 37.01 -21.09
CA VAL A 296 -6.95 37.01 -20.57
C VAL A 296 -6.96 37.21 -19.05
N GLU A 297 -7.76 38.15 -18.55
CA GLU A 297 -7.91 38.42 -17.11
C GLU A 297 -8.56 37.24 -16.40
N LEU A 298 -9.61 36.66 -17.01
CA LEU A 298 -10.23 35.43 -16.53
C LEU A 298 -9.19 34.32 -16.39
N LEU A 299 -8.35 34.09 -17.41
CA LEU A 299 -7.34 33.05 -17.39
C LEU A 299 -6.29 33.27 -16.27
N PHE A 300 -5.85 34.51 -16.06
CA PHE A 300 -4.90 34.85 -14.99
C PHE A 300 -5.47 34.63 -13.60
N VAL A 301 -6.77 34.83 -13.38
CA VAL A 301 -7.40 34.56 -12.08
C VAL A 301 -7.73 33.07 -11.90
N LEU A 302 -8.10 32.37 -12.96
CA LEU A 302 -8.34 30.92 -12.92
C LEU A 302 -7.06 30.12 -12.68
N ALA A 303 -5.93 30.56 -13.22
CA ALA A 303 -4.64 29.87 -13.09
C ALA A 303 -4.24 29.53 -11.64
N PRO A 304 -4.20 30.47 -10.67
CA PRO A 304 -3.87 30.14 -9.28
C PRO A 304 -4.90 29.23 -8.61
N ILE A 305 -6.19 29.34 -8.97
CA ILE A 305 -7.25 28.47 -8.43
C ILE A 305 -7.04 27.02 -8.89
N PHE A 306 -6.83 26.83 -10.19
CA PHE A 306 -6.57 25.50 -10.75
C PHE A 306 -5.20 24.96 -10.31
N LEU A 307 -4.19 25.80 -10.12
CA LEU A 307 -2.90 25.39 -9.58
C LEU A 307 -3.06 24.86 -8.16
N LEU A 308 -3.75 25.59 -7.28
CA LEU A 308 -4.01 25.15 -5.90
C LEU A 308 -4.84 23.85 -5.87
N GLY A 309 -5.86 23.75 -6.72
CA GLY A 309 -6.65 22.53 -6.82
C GLY A 309 -5.89 21.33 -7.36
N ALA A 310 -5.05 21.54 -8.38
CA ALA A 310 -4.15 20.52 -8.91
C ALA A 310 -3.12 20.08 -7.87
N TRP A 311 -2.54 21.02 -7.13
CA TRP A 311 -1.59 20.74 -6.04
C TRP A 311 -2.20 19.85 -4.95
N ILE A 312 -3.43 20.14 -4.53
CA ILE A 312 -4.15 19.28 -3.57
C ILE A 312 -4.45 17.91 -4.21
N ALA A 313 -4.81 17.90 -5.50
CA ALA A 313 -5.09 16.67 -6.23
C ALA A 313 -3.86 15.77 -6.44
N THR A 314 -2.66 16.32 -6.54
CA THR A 314 -1.40 15.56 -6.73
C THR A 314 -0.65 15.27 -5.43
N SER A 315 -1.22 15.63 -4.27
CA SER A 315 -0.64 15.34 -2.96
C SER A 315 -0.87 13.86 -2.57
N SER A 316 -1.33 13.57 -1.35
CA SER A 316 -1.54 12.19 -0.89
C SER A 316 -2.74 11.52 -1.56
N GLU A 317 -2.70 10.18 -1.75
CA GLU A 317 -3.87 9.39 -2.18
C GLU A 317 -5.10 9.62 -1.28
N ARG A 318 -4.87 9.96 0.00
CA ARG A 318 -5.90 10.26 0.99
C ARG A 318 -6.62 11.60 0.71
N SER A 319 -5.93 12.61 0.21
CA SER A 319 -6.46 13.97 0.00
C SER A 319 -6.73 14.32 -1.47
N SER A 320 -6.13 13.58 -2.41
CA SER A 320 -6.18 13.82 -3.85
C SER A 320 -7.59 14.12 -4.37
N TYR A 321 -8.57 13.33 -3.93
CA TYR A 321 -9.95 13.47 -4.39
C TYR A 321 -10.60 14.81 -4.00
N ILE A 322 -10.19 15.44 -2.88
CA ILE A 322 -10.68 16.78 -2.48
C ILE A 322 -10.32 17.80 -3.56
N GLY A 323 -9.05 17.79 -4.02
CA GLY A 323 -8.56 18.75 -5.01
C GLY A 323 -9.28 18.62 -6.34
N THR A 324 -9.43 17.38 -6.84
CA THR A 324 -10.19 17.10 -8.06
C THR A 324 -11.64 17.57 -7.92
N GLN A 325 -12.31 17.23 -6.83
CA GLN A 325 -13.72 17.58 -6.64
C GLN A 325 -13.89 19.10 -6.49
N MET A 326 -12.98 19.79 -5.83
CA MET A 326 -12.99 21.25 -5.69
C MET A 326 -12.87 21.94 -7.05
N VAL A 327 -11.90 21.55 -7.88
CA VAL A 327 -11.70 22.09 -9.23
C VAL A 327 -12.90 21.84 -10.11
N VAL A 328 -13.42 20.61 -10.12
CA VAL A 328 -14.57 20.25 -10.96
C VAL A 328 -15.84 20.95 -10.49
N THR A 329 -16.00 21.17 -9.18
CA THR A 329 -17.15 21.92 -8.63
C THR A 329 -17.07 23.39 -9.01
N PHE A 330 -15.91 23.99 -8.81
CA PHE A 330 -15.65 25.38 -9.19
C PHE A 330 -15.84 25.60 -10.70
N ALA A 331 -15.22 24.76 -11.54
CA ALA A 331 -15.26 24.93 -13.00
C ALA A 331 -16.68 24.85 -13.56
N LEU A 332 -17.49 23.88 -13.12
CA LEU A 332 -18.88 23.78 -13.59
C LEU A 332 -19.73 24.96 -13.11
N ALA A 333 -19.57 25.36 -11.85
CA ALA A 333 -20.27 26.51 -11.28
C ALA A 333 -19.98 27.84 -12.01
N THR A 334 -18.75 28.03 -12.52
CA THR A 334 -18.32 29.32 -13.08
C THR A 334 -18.16 29.32 -14.60
N LEU A 335 -17.99 28.17 -15.27
CA LEU A 335 -17.63 28.08 -16.70
C LEU A 335 -18.67 27.37 -17.58
N GLU A 336 -19.67 26.68 -17.01
CA GLU A 336 -20.57 25.79 -17.78
C GLU A 336 -21.57 26.55 -18.64
N ASN A 337 -22.14 27.65 -18.15
CA ASN A 337 -23.31 28.27 -18.81
C ASN A 337 -22.98 29.38 -19.81
N VAL A 338 -21.92 30.19 -19.62
CA VAL A 338 -21.35 31.14 -20.60
C VAL A 338 -19.92 31.51 -20.17
N PHE A 339 -18.99 31.76 -21.10
CA PHE A 339 -17.75 32.50 -20.82
C PHE A 339 -18.06 34.00 -20.57
N GLY A 340 -18.80 34.29 -19.49
CA GLY A 340 -19.30 35.61 -19.11
C GLY A 340 -19.82 35.59 -17.67
N PRO A 341 -20.20 36.73 -17.08
CA PRO A 341 -20.61 36.78 -15.67
C PRO A 341 -21.92 36.01 -15.46
N VAL A 342 -21.83 34.83 -14.84
CA VAL A 342 -22.96 33.99 -14.46
C VAL A 342 -23.41 34.41 -13.06
N TYR A 343 -24.59 35.02 -12.96
CA TYR A 343 -25.19 35.44 -11.69
C TYR A 343 -26.12 34.38 -11.08
N ASP A 344 -26.36 33.28 -11.79
CA ASP A 344 -27.27 32.25 -11.33
C ASP A 344 -26.54 31.22 -10.45
N LEU A 345 -26.89 31.23 -9.15
CA LEU A 345 -26.37 30.30 -8.15
C LEU A 345 -27.15 28.97 -8.11
N VAL A 346 -28.15 28.80 -8.99
CA VAL A 346 -28.94 27.56 -9.10
C VAL A 346 -28.05 26.34 -9.31
N GLU A 347 -27.06 26.42 -10.18
CA GLU A 347 -26.16 25.27 -10.45
C GLU A 347 -25.34 24.88 -9.21
N ILE A 348 -24.79 25.87 -8.50
CA ILE A 348 -24.03 25.64 -7.26
C ILE A 348 -24.93 25.00 -6.19
N ARG A 349 -26.13 25.54 -6.02
CA ARG A 349 -27.13 25.05 -5.06
C ARG A 349 -27.53 23.62 -5.38
N ASP A 350 -27.92 23.35 -6.62
CA ASP A 350 -28.46 22.08 -7.06
C ASP A 350 -27.40 20.98 -6.94
N ARG A 351 -26.16 21.29 -7.27
CA ARG A 351 -25.05 20.35 -7.08
C ARG A 351 -24.71 20.11 -5.61
N ALA A 352 -24.69 21.16 -4.79
CA ALA A 352 -24.46 21.01 -3.35
C ALA A 352 -25.54 20.12 -2.72
N MET A 353 -26.81 20.38 -3.04
CA MET A 353 -27.94 19.57 -2.58
C MET A 353 -27.85 18.13 -3.11
N GLY A 354 -27.53 17.94 -4.37
CA GLY A 354 -27.35 16.61 -4.95
C GLY A 354 -26.25 15.80 -4.27
N ILE A 355 -25.09 16.40 -4.00
CA ILE A 355 -23.99 15.72 -3.30
C ILE A 355 -24.36 15.39 -1.85
N ILE A 356 -25.03 16.30 -1.13
CA ILE A 356 -25.51 16.06 0.23
C ILE A 356 -26.50 14.89 0.25
N ILE A 357 -27.53 14.95 -0.60
CA ILE A 357 -28.58 13.92 -0.67
C ILE A 357 -27.97 12.57 -1.05
N GLY A 358 -27.15 12.52 -2.11
CA GLY A 358 -26.50 11.28 -2.54
C GLY A 358 -25.59 10.70 -1.46
N THR A 359 -24.86 11.55 -0.73
CA THR A 359 -23.99 11.11 0.37
C THR A 359 -24.81 10.55 1.53
N VAL A 360 -25.89 11.23 1.92
CA VAL A 360 -26.79 10.79 3.00
C VAL A 360 -27.47 9.47 2.63
N VAL A 361 -28.04 9.37 1.43
CA VAL A 361 -28.70 8.14 0.95
C VAL A 361 -27.71 6.99 0.89
N SER A 362 -26.53 7.19 0.31
CA SER A 362 -25.50 6.14 0.27
C SER A 362 -25.00 5.76 1.66
N ALA A 363 -24.82 6.72 2.57
CA ALA A 363 -24.41 6.43 3.94
C ALA A 363 -25.47 5.60 4.68
N VAL A 364 -26.76 5.92 4.53
CA VAL A 364 -27.87 5.15 5.10
C VAL A 364 -27.90 3.75 4.52
N ILE A 365 -27.89 3.61 3.19
CA ILE A 365 -27.95 2.30 2.54
C ILE A 365 -26.74 1.44 2.90
N TYR A 366 -25.52 1.98 2.87
CA TYR A 366 -24.33 1.21 3.26
C TYR A 366 -24.25 0.93 4.75
N THR A 367 -24.99 1.67 5.57
CA THR A 367 -25.07 1.41 7.02
C THR A 367 -26.09 0.33 7.37
N PHE A 368 -27.24 0.32 6.69
CA PHE A 368 -28.37 -0.55 7.07
C PHE A 368 -28.58 -1.75 6.14
N VAL A 369 -28.14 -1.71 4.88
CA VAL A 369 -28.38 -2.76 3.88
C VAL A 369 -27.10 -3.57 3.66
N TRP A 370 -27.04 -4.77 4.22
CA TRP A 370 -25.86 -5.66 4.21
C TRP A 370 -24.57 -4.92 4.56
N PRO A 371 -24.39 -4.51 5.83
CA PRO A 371 -23.16 -3.87 6.25
C PRO A 371 -21.97 -4.81 6.02
N GLU A 372 -21.09 -4.41 5.09
CA GLU A 372 -19.82 -5.09 4.84
C GLU A 372 -18.80 -4.53 5.81
N SER A 373 -18.40 -5.34 6.78
CA SER A 373 -17.42 -4.97 7.78
C SER A 373 -16.03 -5.47 7.40
N GLU A 374 -15.06 -4.55 7.34
CA GLU A 374 -13.64 -4.88 7.21
C GLU A 374 -13.14 -5.67 8.44
N ALA A 375 -13.84 -5.58 9.58
CA ALA A 375 -13.49 -6.36 10.77
C ALA A 375 -13.51 -7.87 10.53
N ARG A 376 -14.38 -8.37 9.64
CA ARG A 376 -14.44 -9.81 9.31
C ARG A 376 -13.36 -10.24 8.32
N THR A 377 -12.93 -9.33 7.45
CA THR A 377 -11.92 -9.60 6.42
C THR A 377 -10.50 -9.34 6.92
N LEU A 378 -10.33 -8.55 7.97
CA LEU A 378 -9.02 -8.24 8.58
C LEU A 378 -8.31 -9.51 9.10
N PRO A 379 -8.94 -10.42 9.88
CA PRO A 379 -8.32 -11.68 10.27
C PRO A 379 -7.92 -12.57 9.08
N GLN A 380 -8.70 -12.55 8.00
CA GLN A 380 -8.37 -13.30 6.78
C GLN A 380 -7.15 -12.73 6.05
N LYS A 381 -7.02 -11.39 5.98
CA LYS A 381 -5.82 -10.75 5.43
C LYS A 381 -4.58 -10.99 6.28
N LEU A 382 -4.73 -10.96 7.61
CA LEU A 382 -3.66 -11.31 8.54
C LEU A 382 -3.25 -12.78 8.35
N ALA A 383 -4.21 -13.70 8.23
CA ALA A 383 -3.94 -15.10 7.92
C ALA A 383 -3.16 -15.26 6.60
N GLY A 384 -3.57 -14.56 5.54
CA GLY A 384 -2.86 -14.57 4.26
C GLY A 384 -1.43 -14.03 4.38
N THR A 385 -1.21 -12.99 5.17
CA THR A 385 0.11 -12.38 5.42
C THR A 385 1.01 -13.33 6.21
N LEU A 386 0.51 -13.93 7.29
CA LEU A 386 1.25 -14.94 8.06
C LEU A 386 1.49 -16.23 7.26
N GLY A 387 0.56 -16.61 6.38
CA GLY A 387 0.77 -17.70 5.43
C GLY A 387 1.83 -17.39 4.37
N MET A 388 2.01 -16.13 4.00
CA MET A 388 3.15 -15.71 3.18
C MET A 388 4.46 -15.81 3.97
N LEU A 389 4.44 -15.45 5.26
CA LEU A 389 5.60 -15.58 6.15
C LEU A 389 5.98 -17.04 6.39
N SER A 390 5.01 -17.95 6.54
CA SER A 390 5.30 -19.39 6.64
C SER A 390 5.89 -19.96 5.35
N LYS A 391 5.46 -19.47 4.17
CA LYS A 391 6.09 -19.82 2.90
C LYS A 391 7.55 -19.38 2.84
N VAL A 392 7.86 -18.17 3.31
CA VAL A 392 9.24 -17.67 3.41
C VAL A 392 10.10 -18.58 4.30
N MET A 393 9.55 -19.04 5.44
CA MET A 393 10.23 -19.96 6.33
C MET A 393 10.54 -21.34 5.71
N ARG A 394 9.73 -21.77 4.73
CA ARG A 394 9.91 -23.05 4.01
C ARG A 394 10.92 -22.99 2.87
N ILE A 395 11.32 -21.80 2.42
CA ILE A 395 12.28 -21.68 1.32
C ILE A 395 13.61 -22.29 1.79
N PRO A 396 14.19 -23.24 1.04
CA PRO A 396 15.43 -23.90 1.43
C PRO A 396 16.53 -22.86 1.68
N ARG A 397 17.25 -23.03 2.79
CA ARG A 397 18.36 -22.16 3.21
C ARG A 397 19.62 -22.27 2.34
N GLN A 398 19.56 -23.10 1.29
CA GLN A 398 20.70 -23.38 0.41
C GLN A 398 20.96 -22.25 -0.59
N GLN A 399 22.22 -22.14 -0.99
CA GLN A 399 22.80 -21.13 -1.88
C GLN A 399 22.34 -21.24 -3.35
N GLU A 400 21.10 -21.66 -3.61
CA GLU A 400 20.53 -21.60 -4.94
C GLU A 400 20.06 -20.18 -5.26
N VAL A 401 20.62 -19.61 -6.34
CA VAL A 401 20.34 -18.27 -6.87
C VAL A 401 18.82 -18.03 -7.03
N THR A 402 18.07 -19.05 -7.45
CA THR A 402 16.62 -19.00 -7.62
C THR A 402 15.88 -18.89 -6.28
N ALA A 403 16.29 -19.66 -5.26
CA ALA A 403 15.66 -19.65 -3.95
C ALA A 403 15.82 -18.29 -3.25
N LEU A 404 17.02 -17.70 -3.30
CA LEU A 404 17.29 -16.38 -2.71
C LEU A 404 16.53 -15.26 -3.42
N ARG A 405 16.39 -15.30 -4.75
CA ARG A 405 15.56 -14.33 -5.49
C ARG A 405 14.09 -14.44 -5.08
N THR A 406 13.56 -15.66 -4.98
CA THR A 406 12.19 -15.90 -4.53
C THR A 406 11.98 -15.43 -3.09
N TYR A 407 12.96 -15.66 -2.20
CA TYR A 407 12.96 -15.17 -0.83
C TYR A 407 12.80 -13.65 -0.76
N LEU A 408 13.68 -12.92 -1.48
CA LEU A 408 13.65 -11.45 -1.50
C LEU A 408 12.33 -10.91 -2.07
N GLN A 409 11.82 -11.51 -3.14
CA GLN A 409 10.54 -11.10 -3.73
C GLN A 409 9.37 -11.26 -2.77
N ILE A 410 9.29 -12.42 -2.08
CA ILE A 410 8.21 -12.67 -1.12
C ILE A 410 8.36 -11.76 0.11
N ARG A 411 9.60 -11.48 0.55
CA ARG A 411 9.87 -10.56 1.66
C ARG A 411 9.38 -9.13 1.39
N ILE A 412 9.55 -8.62 0.16
CA ILE A 412 8.99 -7.30 -0.20
C ILE A 412 7.46 -7.37 -0.27
N GLY A 413 6.91 -8.49 -0.77
CA GLY A 413 5.47 -8.75 -0.71
C GLY A 413 4.90 -8.77 0.71
N LEU A 414 5.67 -9.26 1.69
CA LEU A 414 5.31 -9.23 3.11
C LEU A 414 5.23 -7.80 3.66
N HIS A 415 6.19 -6.93 3.33
CA HIS A 415 6.12 -5.51 3.70
C HIS A 415 4.85 -4.84 3.16
N ALA A 416 4.52 -5.11 1.89
CA ALA A 416 3.28 -4.63 1.28
C ALA A 416 2.03 -5.14 2.01
N ALA A 417 2.02 -6.43 2.37
CA ALA A 417 0.91 -7.07 3.05
C ALA A 417 0.72 -6.57 4.50
N PHE A 418 1.80 -6.35 5.25
CA PHE A 418 1.74 -5.76 6.59
C PHE A 418 1.22 -4.32 6.55
N ASN A 419 1.75 -3.46 5.66
CA ASN A 419 1.24 -2.09 5.50
C ASN A 419 -0.26 -2.08 5.13
N ALA A 420 -0.68 -2.97 4.22
CA ALA A 420 -2.10 -3.09 3.85
C ALA A 420 -3.00 -3.54 5.02
N CYS A 421 -2.50 -4.42 5.89
CA CYS A 421 -3.21 -4.81 7.12
C CYS A 421 -3.28 -3.66 8.12
N GLU A 422 -2.24 -2.85 8.23
CA GLU A 422 -2.21 -1.67 9.12
C GLU A 422 -3.19 -0.58 8.65
N GLU A 423 -3.22 -0.27 7.35
CA GLU A 423 -4.22 0.63 6.77
C GLU A 423 -5.65 0.11 6.95
N MET A 424 -5.83 -1.21 6.90
CA MET A 424 -7.12 -1.86 7.17
C MET A 424 -7.55 -1.72 8.63
N CYS A 425 -6.62 -1.86 9.59
CA CYS A 425 -6.90 -1.58 11.00
C CYS A 425 -7.40 -0.14 11.20
N GLN A 426 -6.80 0.83 10.51
CA GLN A 426 -7.23 2.23 10.56
C GLN A 426 -8.64 2.44 10.00
N ARG A 427 -9.03 1.69 8.95
CA ARG A 427 -10.40 1.74 8.41
C ARG A 427 -11.42 1.05 9.34
N VAL A 428 -11.06 -0.09 9.93
CA VAL A 428 -11.89 -0.78 10.93
C VAL A 428 -12.14 0.12 12.15
N ALA A 429 -11.17 0.95 12.55
CA ALA A 429 -11.36 1.93 13.63
C ALA A 429 -12.48 2.94 13.36
N LEU A 430 -12.85 3.16 12.09
CA LEU A 430 -13.93 4.06 11.69
C LEU A 430 -15.30 3.37 11.63
N GLU A 431 -15.37 2.03 11.75
CA GLU A 431 -16.62 1.27 11.68
C GLU A 431 -17.42 1.39 12.99
N ARG A 432 -18.35 2.35 13.03
CA ARG A 432 -19.22 2.62 14.19
C ARG A 432 -20.30 1.56 14.46
N GLN A 433 -20.52 0.64 13.53
CA GLN A 433 -21.55 -0.40 13.63
C GLN A 433 -21.16 -1.55 14.56
N LEU A 434 -19.85 -1.73 14.80
CA LEU A 434 -19.33 -2.71 15.75
C LEU A 434 -19.38 -2.15 17.17
N ASP A 435 -19.60 -3.06 18.12
CA ASP A 435 -19.46 -2.72 19.54
C ASP A 435 -18.08 -2.13 19.82
N SER A 436 -18.03 -1.14 20.71
CA SER A 436 -16.81 -0.37 20.95
C SER A 436 -15.70 -1.21 21.57
N GLU A 437 -16.05 -2.17 22.43
CA GLU A 437 -15.08 -3.06 23.09
C GLU A 437 -14.59 -4.11 22.11
N GLU A 438 -15.50 -4.75 21.35
CA GLU A 438 -15.14 -5.72 20.31
C GLU A 438 -14.22 -5.11 19.25
N ARG A 439 -14.50 -3.88 18.80
CA ARG A 439 -13.68 -3.17 17.83
C ARG A 439 -12.29 -2.85 18.38
N ALA A 440 -12.21 -2.35 19.62
CA ALA A 440 -10.94 -2.03 20.26
C ALA A 440 -10.06 -3.28 20.42
N LEU A 441 -10.65 -4.37 20.90
CA LEU A 441 -9.95 -5.66 21.08
C LEU A 441 -9.46 -6.22 19.74
N LEU A 442 -10.29 -6.17 18.70
CA LEU A 442 -9.89 -6.62 17.36
C LEU A 442 -8.68 -5.83 16.85
N ILE A 443 -8.72 -4.50 16.96
CA ILE A 443 -7.62 -3.63 16.51
C ILE A 443 -6.34 -3.93 17.30
N GLU A 444 -6.43 -4.06 18.63
CA GLU A 444 -5.29 -4.36 19.48
C GLU A 444 -4.65 -5.72 19.11
N ARG A 445 -5.46 -6.77 18.96
CA ARG A 445 -4.99 -8.10 18.53
C ARG A 445 -4.36 -8.04 17.15
N SER A 446 -5.00 -7.38 16.19
CA SER A 446 -4.48 -7.23 14.83
C SER A 446 -3.17 -6.46 14.79
N GLN A 447 -3.04 -5.35 15.53
CA GLN A 447 -1.79 -4.59 15.64
C GLN A 447 -0.68 -5.42 16.29
N THR A 448 -1.03 -6.23 17.30
CA THR A 448 -0.09 -7.16 17.94
C THR A 448 0.38 -8.22 16.95
N VAL A 449 -0.50 -8.82 16.15
CA VAL A 449 -0.14 -9.77 15.10
C VAL A 449 0.79 -9.13 14.05
N ILE A 450 0.50 -7.89 13.61
CA ILE A 450 1.35 -7.18 12.65
C ILE A 450 2.75 -6.94 13.24
N ARG A 451 2.83 -6.44 14.48
CA ARG A 451 4.10 -6.19 15.17
C ARG A 451 4.91 -7.47 15.34
N GLN A 452 4.29 -8.53 15.89
CA GLN A 452 4.97 -9.82 16.08
C GLN A 452 5.35 -10.45 14.75
N GLY A 453 4.53 -10.32 13.70
CA GLY A 453 4.85 -10.81 12.36
C GLY A 453 6.10 -10.16 11.77
N ARG A 454 6.26 -8.83 11.94
CA ARG A 454 7.48 -8.11 11.58
C ARG A 454 8.69 -8.61 12.37
N ASP A 455 8.55 -8.71 13.69
CA ASP A 455 9.65 -9.17 14.56
C ASP A 455 10.06 -10.62 14.25
N ILE A 456 9.10 -11.51 13.95
CA ILE A 456 9.35 -12.89 13.51
C ILE A 456 10.12 -12.91 12.19
N LEU A 457 9.74 -12.09 11.20
CA LEU A 457 10.44 -12.00 9.92
C LEU A 457 11.92 -11.62 10.13
N HIS A 458 12.19 -10.60 10.94
CA HIS A 458 13.56 -10.18 11.24
C HIS A 458 14.35 -11.19 12.07
N ALA A 459 13.72 -11.81 13.07
CA ALA A 459 14.35 -12.87 13.85
C ALA A 459 14.68 -14.08 12.97
N TRP A 460 13.83 -14.39 12.00
CA TRP A 460 14.06 -15.44 11.03
C TRP A 460 15.25 -15.13 10.11
N ASP A 461 15.37 -13.89 9.62
CA ASP A 461 16.57 -13.41 8.88
C ASP A 461 17.86 -13.66 9.70
N ALA A 462 17.83 -13.39 11.01
CA ALA A 462 18.99 -13.62 11.87
C ALA A 462 19.33 -15.11 12.06
N THR A 463 18.31 -15.99 12.21
CA THR A 463 18.53 -17.45 12.27
C THR A 463 19.10 -18.01 10.97
N TRP A 464 18.83 -17.37 9.83
CA TRP A 464 19.39 -17.74 8.55
C TRP A 464 20.91 -17.52 8.51
N ASN A 465 21.41 -16.45 9.14
CA ASN A 465 22.84 -16.09 9.15
C ASN A 465 23.71 -17.04 10.00
N SER A 466 23.15 -17.81 10.93
CA SER A 466 23.93 -18.62 11.89
C SER A 466 24.03 -20.11 11.53
N ALA A 467 23.33 -20.56 10.49
CA ALA A 467 23.31 -21.95 10.03
C ALA A 467 24.63 -22.34 9.34
N GLN A 468 25.40 -23.26 9.92
CA GLN A 468 26.59 -23.80 9.24
C GLN A 468 26.19 -24.72 8.07
N ALA A 469 27.06 -24.83 7.07
CA ALA A 469 26.92 -25.80 5.97
C ALA A 469 26.79 -27.28 6.43
N LEU A 470 27.18 -27.60 7.68
CA LEU A 470 27.11 -28.93 8.28
C LEU A 470 25.76 -29.23 8.98
N ASP A 471 24.93 -28.22 9.27
CA ASP A 471 23.61 -28.36 9.94
C ASP A 471 22.45 -28.71 8.97
N ASN A 472 22.74 -28.77 7.67
CA ASN A 472 21.77 -28.93 6.58
C ASN A 472 20.89 -30.20 6.65
N ALA A 473 21.25 -31.21 7.47
CA ALA A 473 20.50 -32.46 7.59
C ALA A 473 19.37 -32.43 8.66
N LEU A 474 19.47 -31.58 9.69
CA LEU A 474 18.49 -31.46 10.80
C LEU A 474 17.60 -30.20 10.70
N GLN A 475 18.02 -29.22 9.89
CA GLN A 475 17.34 -27.94 9.70
C GLN A 475 16.03 -27.94 8.88
N PRO A 476 15.82 -28.76 7.83
CA PRO A 476 14.57 -28.71 7.07
C PRO A 476 13.36 -29.12 7.92
N ASP A 477 13.53 -30.05 8.85
CA ASP A 477 12.46 -30.47 9.78
C ASP A 477 12.08 -29.36 10.77
N ARG A 478 13.04 -28.61 11.31
CA ARG A 478 12.74 -27.50 12.25
C ARG A 478 12.12 -26.30 11.56
N ALA A 479 12.60 -25.92 10.37
CA ALA A 479 11.99 -24.85 9.60
C ALA A 479 10.56 -25.19 9.16
N ALA A 480 10.33 -26.45 8.79
CA ALA A 480 8.98 -26.96 8.55
C ALA A 480 8.10 -26.88 9.80
N GLN A 481 8.62 -27.25 10.98
CA GLN A 481 7.87 -27.14 12.25
C GLN A 481 7.43 -25.70 12.57
N PHE A 482 8.33 -24.70 12.43
CA PHE A 482 7.96 -23.29 12.62
C PHE A 482 6.94 -22.82 11.58
N ALA A 483 7.14 -23.17 10.31
CA ALA A 483 6.22 -22.82 9.24
C ALA A 483 4.83 -23.46 9.45
N ASP A 484 4.77 -24.72 9.86
CA ASP A 484 3.53 -25.45 10.16
C ASP A 484 2.80 -24.85 11.35
N ALA A 485 3.52 -24.47 12.41
CA ALA A 485 2.94 -23.81 13.57
C ALA A 485 2.34 -22.45 13.20
N LEU A 486 3.03 -21.66 12.36
CA LEU A 486 2.53 -20.37 11.89
C LEU A 486 1.34 -20.53 10.93
N GLU A 487 1.37 -21.54 10.04
CA GLU A 487 0.26 -21.85 9.15
C GLU A 487 -0.98 -22.32 9.91
N LYS A 488 -0.82 -23.14 10.95
CA LYS A 488 -1.91 -23.53 11.87
C LYS A 488 -2.50 -22.32 12.59
N TYR A 489 -1.65 -21.44 13.12
CA TYR A 489 -2.11 -20.20 13.74
C TYR A 489 -2.86 -19.32 12.73
N ALA A 490 -2.32 -19.16 11.51
CA ALA A 490 -2.95 -18.38 10.45
C ALA A 490 -4.31 -18.95 10.02
N ALA A 491 -4.43 -20.27 9.86
CA ALA A 491 -5.68 -20.93 9.52
C ALA A 491 -6.77 -20.71 10.59
N GLY A 492 -6.38 -20.68 11.86
CA GLY A 492 -7.29 -20.35 12.97
C GLY A 492 -7.78 -18.90 12.97
N LEU A 493 -7.04 -17.95 12.34
CA LEU A 493 -7.36 -16.51 12.47
C LEU A 493 -8.65 -16.20 11.73
N ALA A 494 -8.83 -16.82 10.56
CA ALA A 494 -10.04 -16.68 9.76
C ALA A 494 -11.30 -17.21 10.47
N THR A 495 -11.15 -18.10 11.46
CA THR A 495 -12.25 -18.70 12.23
C THR A 495 -12.30 -18.24 13.69
N ALA A 496 -11.43 -17.30 14.09
CA ALA A 496 -11.24 -16.85 15.48
C ALA A 496 -10.89 -17.99 16.47
N LEU A 497 -10.29 -19.07 15.97
CA LEU A 497 -9.88 -20.24 16.75
C LEU A 497 -8.37 -20.32 17.00
N SER A 498 -7.62 -19.28 16.64
CA SER A 498 -6.16 -19.24 16.82
C SER A 498 -5.77 -19.17 18.28
N ARG A 499 -4.91 -20.09 18.69
CA ARG A 499 -4.17 -20.05 19.96
C ARG A 499 -2.70 -19.82 19.70
N SER A 500 -2.04 -19.10 20.61
CA SER A 500 -0.61 -18.84 20.54
C SER A 500 0.16 -20.17 20.38
N PRO A 501 0.97 -20.33 19.31
CA PRO A 501 1.71 -21.56 19.09
C PRO A 501 2.74 -21.78 20.20
N GLN A 502 2.69 -22.96 20.82
CA GLN A 502 3.72 -23.43 21.76
C GLN A 502 4.59 -24.46 21.06
N ILE A 503 5.86 -24.10 20.83
CA ILE A 503 6.85 -24.96 20.19
C ILE A 503 7.84 -25.37 21.28
N THR A 504 7.82 -26.64 21.67
CA THR A 504 8.82 -27.25 22.56
C THR A 504 10.05 -27.64 21.75
N LEU A 505 11.18 -26.99 22.02
CA LEU A 505 12.48 -27.42 21.52
C LEU A 505 12.98 -28.58 22.39
N GLU A 506 13.12 -29.79 21.85
CA GLU A 506 13.78 -30.90 22.55
C GLU A 506 15.28 -30.59 22.69
N GLU A 507 15.83 -30.76 23.90
CA GLU A 507 17.28 -30.61 24.14
C GLU A 507 18.02 -31.74 23.43
N THR A 508 18.77 -31.40 22.37
CA THR A 508 19.71 -32.34 21.75
C THR A 508 20.79 -32.73 22.77
N PRO A 509 21.16 -34.01 22.91
CA PRO A 509 22.18 -34.43 23.87
C PRO A 509 23.51 -33.68 23.65
N ALA A 510 24.20 -33.37 24.76
CA ALA A 510 25.37 -32.48 24.85
C ALA A 510 26.53 -32.79 23.87
N SER A 511 26.53 -33.95 23.23
CA SER A 511 27.50 -34.37 22.22
C SER A 511 27.28 -33.78 20.81
N GLN A 512 26.17 -33.07 20.55
CA GLN A 512 25.81 -32.45 19.26
C GLN A 512 25.65 -30.92 19.32
N ALA A 513 26.01 -30.27 20.42
CA ALA A 513 25.88 -28.82 20.59
C ALA A 513 26.96 -28.07 19.79
N ILE A 514 26.75 -27.90 18.47
CA ILE A 514 27.75 -27.26 17.60
C ILE A 514 27.63 -25.72 17.57
N LEU A 515 26.53 -25.08 18.00
CA LEU A 515 26.54 -23.62 18.24
C LEU A 515 25.51 -23.13 19.29
N PRO A 516 25.92 -22.45 20.38
CA PRO A 516 25.01 -21.86 21.37
C PRO A 516 24.24 -20.62 20.88
N THR A 517 24.65 -19.99 19.78
CA THR A 517 23.99 -18.80 19.19
C THR A 517 22.73 -19.16 18.41
N LEU A 518 22.76 -20.22 17.62
CA LEU A 518 21.59 -20.70 16.85
C LEU A 518 20.46 -21.15 17.78
N LEU A 519 20.78 -21.90 18.84
CA LEU A 519 19.79 -22.29 19.86
C LEU A 519 19.14 -21.06 20.52
N LYS A 520 19.92 -20.03 20.85
CA LYS A 520 19.39 -18.77 21.42
C LYS A 520 18.48 -18.03 20.43
N GLN A 521 18.82 -18.00 19.15
CA GLN A 521 18.01 -17.36 18.12
C GLN A 521 16.71 -18.16 17.86
N GLU A 522 16.75 -19.49 17.81
CA GLU A 522 15.54 -20.33 17.70
C GLU A 522 14.64 -20.19 18.95
N GLN A 523 15.23 -20.13 20.15
CA GLN A 523 14.49 -19.81 21.38
C GLN A 523 13.82 -18.43 21.32
N HIS A 524 14.51 -17.44 20.74
CA HIS A 524 13.93 -16.11 20.53
C HIS A 524 12.73 -16.16 19.58
N VAL A 525 12.82 -16.90 18.47
CA VAL A 525 11.69 -17.13 17.56
C VAL A 525 10.54 -17.84 18.29
N CYS A 526 10.80 -18.87 19.09
CA CYS A 526 9.76 -19.51 19.92
C CYS A 526 9.07 -18.53 20.88
N GLN A 527 9.82 -17.62 21.50
CA GLN A 527 9.26 -16.58 22.38
C GLN A 527 8.35 -15.61 21.61
N LEU A 528 8.73 -15.23 20.38
CA LEU A 528 7.90 -14.37 19.53
C LEU A 528 6.60 -15.09 19.11
N PHE A 529 6.68 -16.38 18.80
CA PHE A 529 5.51 -17.22 18.51
C PHE A 529 4.57 -17.31 19.72
N ALA A 530 5.11 -17.46 20.94
CA ALA A 530 4.31 -17.47 22.17
C ALA A 530 3.65 -16.12 22.49
N ARG A 531 4.17 -15.00 21.96
CA ARG A 531 3.60 -13.65 22.12
C ARG A 531 2.49 -13.33 21.13
N LEU A 532 2.23 -14.19 20.15
CA LEU A 532 1.06 -14.02 19.27
C LEU A 532 -0.22 -14.08 20.12
N PRO A 533 -1.20 -13.19 19.89
CA PRO A 533 -2.39 -13.13 20.72
C PRO A 533 -3.27 -14.37 20.57
N ASP A 534 -3.95 -14.75 21.66
CA ASP A 534 -4.98 -15.78 21.63
C ASP A 534 -6.32 -15.17 21.17
N TRP A 535 -6.91 -15.72 20.13
CA TRP A 535 -8.17 -15.28 19.55
C TRP A 535 -9.38 -16.00 20.15
N THR A 536 -9.16 -17.08 20.92
CA THR A 536 -10.21 -17.91 21.52
C THR A 536 -10.77 -17.38 22.84
N ALA A 537 -10.05 -16.50 23.53
CA ALA A 537 -10.50 -15.90 24.79
C ALA A 537 -11.46 -14.71 24.51
N PRO A 538 -12.63 -14.62 25.18
CA PRO A 538 -13.43 -13.39 25.16
C PRO A 538 -12.70 -12.23 25.85
N ALA A 539 -13.08 -10.99 25.53
CA ALA A 539 -12.55 -9.78 26.15
C ALA A 539 -12.60 -9.94 27.68
N LEU A 540 -11.45 -9.88 28.35
CA LEU A 540 -11.43 -9.86 29.82
C LEU A 540 -12.09 -8.56 30.27
N THR A 541 -13.32 -8.66 30.78
CA THR A 541 -13.93 -7.62 31.61
C THR A 541 -12.95 -7.28 32.74
N PRO A 542 -12.50 -6.03 32.89
CA PRO A 542 -11.70 -5.66 34.05
C PRO A 542 -12.55 -5.94 35.30
N ALA A 543 -11.98 -6.73 36.21
CA ALA A 543 -12.61 -7.09 37.47
C ALA A 543 -13.01 -5.79 38.19
N THR A 544 -14.31 -5.55 38.29
CA THR A 544 -14.84 -4.58 39.24
C THR A 544 -14.48 -5.15 40.61
N GLU A 545 -13.45 -4.61 41.25
CA GLU A 545 -13.25 -4.81 42.68
C GLU A 545 -14.56 -4.41 43.35
N GLN A 546 -15.34 -5.42 43.74
CA GLN A 546 -16.37 -5.26 44.74
C GLN A 546 -15.63 -4.78 46.00
N ALA A 547 -15.63 -3.46 46.21
CA ALA A 547 -15.41 -2.89 47.51
C ALA A 547 -16.49 -3.44 48.43
N GLN A 548 -16.18 -4.57 49.09
CA GLN A 548 -16.88 -5.04 50.26
C GLN A 548 -16.71 -3.97 51.33
N GLY A 549 -17.69 -3.06 51.40
CA GLY A 549 -17.92 -2.25 52.58
C GLY A 549 -18.39 -3.16 53.70
N ALA A 550 -17.46 -3.59 54.56
CA ALA A 550 -17.75 -4.16 55.85
C ALA A 550 -16.79 -3.55 56.90
N THR A 551 -17.38 -3.07 57.99
CA THR A 551 -16.78 -2.61 59.27
C THR A 551 -16.03 -1.27 59.22
N GLN A 552 -16.27 -0.29 60.09
CA GLN A 552 -17.02 -0.17 61.34
C GLN A 552 -17.43 1.29 61.55
#